data_AF-F7SWW4-F1
#
_entry.id   AF-F7SWW4-F1
#
_cell.length_a   1.000
_cell.length_b   1.000
_cell.length_c   1.000
_cell.angle_alpha   90.00
_cell.angle_beta   90.00
_cell.angle_gamma   90.00
#
_symmetry.space_group_name_H-M   'P 1'
#
loop_
_entity.id
_entity.type
_entity.pdbx_description
1 polymer ?
#
loop_
_entity_poly.entity_id
_entity_poly.type
_entity_poly.pdbx_seq_one_letter_code
_entity_poly.pdbx_strand_id
1 'polypeptide(L)'
;MRFWANLLGYQLVWFSAVIGAGRGLAWPGVVSALVFIAAQLACSVEWRADLKLAAAALLCGCLLDGALSALGWSVYAADAWPAPRWILALWAAFALTLNHSLAYLRPRRWLACAFGAIGGPLAYWGAARGWQAVQFDAPAWRATVALALGWGLILPALTRWAHRWTREAA
;
A
#
# COMPACT_ATOMS: atom_id res chain seq x y z
N MET A 1 -15.66 7.06 -5.93
CA MET A 1 -16.42 5.80 -6.18
C MET A 1 -17.28 5.45 -4.98
N ARG A 2 -18.32 4.63 -5.14
CA ARG A 2 -19.07 4.05 -4.00
C ARG A 2 -18.11 3.23 -3.12
N PHE A 3 -18.27 3.31 -1.79
CA PHE A 3 -17.44 2.63 -0.77
C PHE A 3 -17.07 1.18 -1.16
N TRP A 4 -18.07 0.37 -1.50
CA TRP A 4 -17.89 -1.05 -1.83
C TRP A 4 -17.08 -1.29 -3.10
N ALA A 5 -17.26 -0.46 -4.14
CA ALA A 5 -16.52 -0.61 -5.39
C ALA A 5 -15.03 -0.34 -5.20
N ASN A 6 -14.68 0.66 -4.37
CA ASN A 6 -13.29 0.94 -4.03
C ASN A 6 -12.66 -0.18 -3.20
N LEU A 7 -13.39 -0.67 -2.18
CA LEU A 7 -12.91 -1.77 -1.33
C LEU A 7 -12.68 -3.05 -2.14
N LEU A 8 -13.67 -3.48 -2.92
CA LEU A 8 -13.55 -4.68 -3.75
C LEU A 8 -12.49 -4.51 -4.83
N GLY A 9 -12.41 -3.34 -5.47
CA GLY A 9 -11.40 -3.02 -6.46
C GLY A 9 -9.99 -3.13 -5.89
N TYR A 10 -9.73 -2.56 -4.71
CA TYR A 10 -8.42 -2.66 -4.07
C TYR A 10 -8.07 -4.11 -3.70
N GLN A 11 -9.04 -4.90 -3.20
CA GLN A 11 -8.79 -6.31 -2.91
C GLN A 11 -8.44 -7.11 -4.17
N LEU A 12 -9.09 -6.84 -5.30
CA LEU A 12 -8.72 -7.45 -6.58
C LEU A 12 -7.28 -7.10 -6.99
N VAL A 13 -6.89 -5.82 -6.86
CA VAL A 13 -5.50 -5.38 -7.10
C VAL A 13 -4.53 -6.12 -6.18
N TRP A 14 -4.86 -6.23 -4.89
CA TRP A 14 -4.02 -6.94 -3.91
C TRP A 14 -3.83 -8.41 -4.29
N PHE A 15 -4.91 -9.14 -4.59
CA PHE A 15 -4.81 -10.53 -5.02
C PHE A 15 -4.04 -10.68 -6.33
N SER A 16 -4.32 -9.85 -7.35
CA SER A 16 -3.59 -9.87 -8.62
C SER A 16 -2.09 -9.65 -8.42
N ALA A 17 -1.70 -8.70 -7.56
CA ALA A 17 -0.32 -8.39 -7.27
C ALA A 17 0.39 -9.52 -6.52
N VAL A 18 -0.20 -10.02 -5.44
CA VAL A 18 0.40 -11.05 -4.59
C VAL A 18 0.46 -12.41 -5.30
N ILE A 19 -0.60 -12.80 -6.01
CA ILE A 19 -0.61 -14.03 -6.83
C ILE A 19 0.42 -13.94 -7.96
N GLY A 20 0.47 -12.79 -8.64
CA GLY A 20 1.44 -12.55 -9.72
C GLY A 20 2.87 -12.61 -9.21
N ALA A 21 3.16 -11.87 -8.13
CA ALA A 21 4.49 -11.81 -7.53
C ALA A 21 4.95 -13.16 -7.01
N GLY A 22 4.06 -13.95 -6.39
CA GLY A 22 4.33 -15.33 -5.98
C GLY A 22 4.71 -16.27 -7.14
N ARG A 23 4.32 -15.93 -8.37
CA ARG A 23 4.72 -16.63 -9.61
C ARG A 23 5.94 -16.00 -10.30
N GLY A 24 6.62 -15.06 -9.65
CA GLY A 24 7.75 -14.32 -10.23
C GLY A 24 7.35 -13.21 -11.21
N LEU A 25 6.07 -12.85 -11.31
CA LEU A 25 5.56 -11.87 -12.27
C LEU A 25 5.10 -10.59 -11.57
N ALA A 26 5.81 -9.48 -11.78
CA ALA A 26 5.43 -8.19 -11.22
C ALA A 26 4.29 -7.48 -12.01
N TRP A 27 4.19 -7.75 -13.32
CA TRP A 27 3.29 -7.03 -14.21
C TRP A 27 1.79 -7.14 -13.88
N PRO A 28 1.24 -8.27 -13.38
CA PRO A 28 -0.21 -8.35 -13.09
C PRO A 28 -0.62 -7.38 -11.98
N GLY A 29 0.23 -7.22 -10.96
CA GLY A 29 0.02 -6.26 -9.88
C GLY A 29 0.09 -4.82 -10.37
N VAL A 30 1.10 -4.51 -11.19
CA VAL A 30 1.25 -3.16 -11.76
C VAL A 30 0.06 -2.81 -12.65
N VAL A 31 -0.34 -3.69 -13.57
CA VAL A 31 -1.46 -3.44 -14.50
C VAL A 31 -2.78 -3.28 -13.75
N SER A 32 -3.09 -4.18 -12.81
CA SER A 32 -4.33 -4.09 -12.03
C SER A 32 -4.38 -2.81 -11.19
N ALA A 33 -3.27 -2.43 -10.55
CA ALA A 33 -3.18 -1.18 -9.81
C ALA A 33 -3.37 0.05 -10.70
N LEU A 34 -2.75 0.09 -11.89
CA LEU A 34 -2.91 1.20 -12.82
C LEU A 34 -4.35 1.34 -13.33
N VAL A 35 -5.01 0.22 -13.65
CA VAL A 35 -6.43 0.21 -14.04
C VAL A 35 -7.30 0.75 -12.91
N PHE A 36 -7.06 0.29 -11.68
CA PHE A 36 -7.78 0.76 -10.51
C PHE A 36 -7.57 2.26 -10.25
N ILE A 37 -6.32 2.73 -10.27
CA ILE A 37 -5.96 4.13 -10.09
C ILE A 37 -6.63 4.99 -11.18
N ALA A 38 -6.54 4.59 -12.46
CA ALA A 38 -7.14 5.32 -13.56
C ALA A 38 -8.67 5.41 -13.42
N ALA A 39 -9.33 4.29 -13.10
CA ALA A 39 -10.76 4.27 -12.86
C ALA A 39 -11.14 5.16 -11.67
N GLN A 40 -10.37 5.11 -10.59
CA GLN A 40 -10.62 5.92 -9.40
C GLN A 40 -10.51 7.41 -9.72
N LEU A 41 -9.45 7.84 -10.41
CA LEU A 41 -9.22 9.23 -10.78
C LEU A 41 -10.30 9.73 -11.73
N ALA A 42 -10.72 8.92 -12.70
CA ALA A 42 -11.81 9.27 -13.62
C ALA A 42 -13.16 9.48 -12.91
N CYS A 43 -13.38 8.79 -11.79
CA CYS A 43 -14.61 8.88 -10.99
C CYS A 43 -14.48 9.77 -9.74
N SER A 44 -13.33 10.40 -9.49
CA SER A 44 -13.05 11.13 -8.25
C SER A 44 -13.12 12.63 -8.49
N VAL A 45 -13.92 13.33 -7.68
CA VAL A 45 -13.94 14.79 -7.64
C VAL A 45 -12.61 15.33 -7.06
N GLU A 46 -11.94 14.54 -6.21
CA GLU A 46 -10.72 14.90 -5.49
C GLU A 46 -9.44 14.38 -6.18
N TRP A 47 -9.45 14.18 -7.51
CA TRP A 47 -8.36 13.52 -8.25
C TRP A 47 -6.96 14.12 -8.00
N ARG A 48 -6.86 15.44 -7.76
CA ARG A 48 -5.59 16.10 -7.44
C ARG A 48 -5.03 15.65 -6.08
N ALA A 49 -5.90 15.51 -5.08
CA ALA A 49 -5.52 15.00 -3.77
C ALA A 49 -5.13 13.53 -3.85
N ASP A 50 -5.86 12.74 -4.66
CA ASP A 50 -5.56 11.34 -4.93
C ASP A 50 -4.18 11.17 -5.59
N LEU A 51 -3.82 12.00 -6.56
CA LEU A 51 -2.48 11.97 -7.19
C LEU A 51 -1.36 12.32 -6.21
N LYS A 52 -1.53 13.37 -5.40
CA LYS A 52 -0.55 13.75 -4.36
C LYS A 52 -0.36 12.61 -3.36
N LEU A 53 -1.44 11.93 -2.97
CA LEU A 53 -1.39 10.76 -2.07
C LEU A 53 -0.69 9.57 -2.71
N ALA A 54 -0.99 9.25 -3.96
CA ALA A 54 -0.30 8.19 -4.68
C ALA A 54 1.22 8.46 -4.73
N ALA A 55 1.63 9.68 -5.06
CA ALA A 55 3.04 10.08 -5.07
C ALA A 55 3.70 9.96 -3.68
N ALA A 56 3.03 10.44 -2.62
CA ALA A 56 3.53 10.33 -1.26
C ALA A 56 3.66 8.86 -0.81
N ALA A 57 2.69 8.02 -1.15
CA ALA A 57 2.71 6.60 -0.84
C ALA A 57 3.79 5.84 -1.60
N LEU A 58 4.07 6.20 -2.86
CA LEU A 58 5.20 5.65 -3.62
C LEU A 58 6.53 5.96 -2.92
N LEU A 59 6.73 7.20 -2.46
CA LEU A 59 7.93 7.57 -1.72
C LEU A 59 8.04 6.78 -0.39
N CYS A 60 6.96 6.71 0.38
CA CYS A 60 6.94 5.94 1.62
C CYS A 60 7.19 4.45 1.40
N GLY A 61 6.60 3.86 0.36
CA GLY A 61 6.83 2.46 -0.02
C GLY A 61 8.26 2.22 -0.46
N CYS A 62 8.82 3.08 -1.32
CA CYS A 62 10.23 3.01 -1.71
C CYS A 62 11.16 3.05 -0.50
N LEU A 63 10.88 3.90 0.49
CA LEU A 63 11.69 4.00 1.70
C LEU A 63 11.54 2.77 2.59
N LEU A 64 10.30 2.33 2.85
CA LEU A 64 10.04 1.20 3.76
C LEU A 64 10.48 -0.13 3.14
N ASP A 65 9.92 -0.49 1.99
CA ASP A 65 10.24 -1.75 1.31
C ASP A 65 11.68 -1.76 0.79
N GLY A 66 12.20 -0.58 0.39
CA GLY A 66 13.59 -0.45 0.01
C GLY A 66 14.55 -0.65 1.17
N ALA A 67 14.25 -0.09 2.35
CA ALA A 67 15.05 -0.35 3.54
C ALA A 67 14.99 -1.82 3.96
N LEU A 68 13.81 -2.44 3.96
CA LEU A 68 13.66 -3.85 4.31
C LEU A 68 14.42 -4.77 3.32
N SER A 69 14.37 -4.47 2.03
CA SER A 69 15.12 -5.20 1.00
C SER A 69 16.63 -4.99 1.13
N ALA A 70 17.08 -3.74 1.31
CA ALA A 70 18.51 -3.41 1.44
C ALA A 70 19.14 -4.01 2.71
N LEU A 71 18.38 -4.12 3.79
CA LEU A 71 18.80 -4.78 5.03
C LEU A 71 18.75 -6.31 4.95
N GLY A 72 18.24 -6.88 3.85
CA GLY A 72 18.03 -8.32 3.68
C GLY A 72 16.90 -8.90 4.52
N TRP A 73 16.08 -8.05 5.18
CA TRP A 73 15.00 -8.51 6.06
C TRP A 73 13.78 -9.03 5.29
N SER A 74 13.61 -8.58 4.04
CA SER A 74 12.57 -9.05 3.13
C SER A 74 13.14 -9.35 1.75
N VAL A 75 12.90 -10.55 1.26
CA VAL A 75 13.22 -11.00 -0.10
C VAL A 75 11.92 -11.10 -0.89
N TYR A 76 11.84 -10.40 -2.02
CA TYR A 76 10.64 -10.37 -2.85
C TYR A 76 10.79 -11.36 -4.02
N ALA A 77 9.73 -12.09 -4.33
CA ALA A 77 9.76 -13.14 -5.35
C ALA A 77 9.76 -12.60 -6.79
N ALA A 78 9.28 -11.38 -7.01
CA ALA A 78 9.24 -10.72 -8.31
C ALA A 78 9.63 -9.25 -8.16
N ASP A 79 10.55 -8.78 -9.01
CA ASP A 79 11.20 -7.45 -8.94
C ASP A 79 11.94 -7.15 -7.61
N ALA A 80 13.13 -6.56 -7.70
CA ALA A 80 13.73 -5.79 -6.59
C ALA A 80 14.94 -4.98 -7.07
N TRP A 81 14.87 -3.65 -6.98
CA TRP A 81 15.84 -2.76 -6.32
C TRP A 81 15.44 -1.31 -6.67
N PRO A 82 15.31 -0.38 -5.70
CA PRO A 82 15.36 -0.58 -4.26
C PRO A 82 14.09 -1.27 -3.72
N ALA A 83 12.93 -1.13 -4.37
CA ALA A 83 11.69 -1.80 -3.99
C ALA A 83 10.99 -2.40 -5.22
N PRO A 84 10.21 -3.49 -5.08
CA PRO A 84 9.49 -4.10 -6.19
C PRO A 84 8.44 -3.18 -6.81
N ARG A 85 8.31 -3.17 -8.15
CA ARG A 85 7.32 -2.29 -8.81
C ARG A 85 5.88 -2.66 -8.46
N TRP A 86 5.60 -3.95 -8.27
CA TRP A 86 4.26 -4.40 -7.89
C TRP A 86 3.87 -3.94 -6.47
N ILE A 87 4.81 -3.89 -5.53
CA ILE A 87 4.50 -3.42 -4.18
C ILE A 87 4.31 -1.91 -4.16
N LEU A 88 5.13 -1.17 -4.93
CA LEU A 88 4.94 0.28 -5.12
C LEU A 88 3.59 0.59 -5.78
N ALA A 89 3.16 -0.23 -6.73
CA ALA A 89 1.84 -0.11 -7.33
C ALA A 89 0.72 -0.34 -6.30
N LEU A 90 0.88 -1.31 -5.38
CA LEU A 90 -0.03 -1.50 -4.26
C LEU A 90 -0.06 -0.31 -3.30
N TRP A 91 1.08 0.30 -3.00
CA TRP A 91 1.15 1.52 -2.19
C TRP A 91 0.34 2.66 -2.81
N ALA A 92 0.53 2.90 -4.11
CA ALA A 92 -0.23 3.93 -4.83
C ALA A 92 -1.74 3.64 -4.83
N ALA A 93 -2.14 2.41 -5.15
CA ALA A 93 -3.55 2.01 -5.14
C ALA A 93 -4.17 2.09 -3.74
N PHE A 94 -3.41 1.69 -2.71
CA PHE A 94 -3.85 1.76 -1.31
C PHE A 94 -4.09 3.20 -0.87
N ALA A 95 -3.20 4.13 -1.25
CA ALA A 95 -3.33 5.55 -0.88
C ALA A 95 -4.66 6.16 -1.32
N LEU A 96 -5.15 5.77 -2.51
CA LEU A 96 -6.45 6.18 -3.03
C LEU A 96 -7.62 5.65 -2.18
N THR A 97 -7.47 4.56 -1.44
CA THR A 97 -8.52 4.11 -0.52
C THR A 97 -8.72 5.09 0.64
N LEU A 98 -7.70 5.87 1.02
CA LEU A 98 -7.74 6.79 2.17
C LEU A 98 -8.67 8.00 1.97
N ASN A 99 -8.94 8.38 0.72
CA ASN A 99 -9.94 9.40 0.38
C ASN A 99 -11.35 8.82 0.15
N HIS A 100 -11.47 7.50 0.03
CA HIS A 100 -12.72 6.82 -0.33
C HIS A 100 -13.15 5.82 0.76
N SER A 101 -12.87 4.52 0.62
CA SER A 101 -13.35 3.51 1.58
C SER A 101 -12.77 3.66 3.00
N LEU A 102 -11.57 4.23 3.13
CA LEU A 102 -10.90 4.48 4.41
C LEU A 102 -10.96 5.96 4.83
N ALA A 103 -11.83 6.77 4.20
CA ALA A 103 -12.01 8.18 4.53
C ALA A 103 -12.34 8.44 6.01
N TYR A 104 -12.93 7.47 6.70
CA TYR A 104 -13.26 7.54 8.14
C TYR A 104 -12.02 7.51 9.05
N LEU A 105 -10.85 7.08 8.55
CA LEU A 105 -9.58 7.10 9.29
C LEU A 105 -8.96 8.51 9.35
N ARG A 106 -9.31 9.40 8.41
CA ARG A 106 -8.77 10.78 8.31
C ARG A 106 -8.82 11.57 9.62
N PRO A 107 -9.95 11.64 10.35
CA PRO A 107 -10.00 12.36 11.63
C PRO A 107 -9.41 11.57 12.83
N ARG A 108 -9.18 10.25 12.70
CA ARG A 108 -8.87 9.35 13.83
C ARG A 108 -7.43 8.84 13.74
N ARG A 109 -6.45 9.69 14.04
CA ARG A 109 -5.01 9.36 13.92
C ARG A 109 -4.58 8.13 14.71
N TRP A 110 -5.13 7.93 15.91
CA TRP A 110 -4.83 6.75 16.72
C TRP A 110 -5.32 5.47 16.03
N LEU A 111 -6.50 5.51 15.41
CA LEU A 111 -7.06 4.38 14.68
C LEU A 111 -6.26 4.11 13.41
N ALA A 112 -5.81 5.15 12.71
CA ALA A 112 -4.90 5.01 11.57
C ALA A 112 -3.55 4.39 11.99
N CYS A 113 -3.00 4.78 13.14
CA CYS A 113 -1.78 4.18 13.68
C CYS A 113 -1.98 2.69 13.99
N ALA A 114 -3.04 2.34 14.74
CA ALA A 114 -3.34 0.94 15.07
C ALA A 114 -3.64 0.09 13.81
N PHE A 115 -4.41 0.63 12.87
CA PHE A 115 -4.73 -0.03 11.62
C PHE A 115 -3.47 -0.26 10.77
N GLY A 116 -2.54 0.70 10.73
CA GLY A 116 -1.27 0.55 10.03
C GLY A 116 -0.38 -0.48 10.70
N ALA A 117 -0.18 -0.35 12.01
CA ALA A 117 0.70 -1.21 12.80
C ALA A 117 0.26 -2.68 12.81
N ILE A 118 -1.02 -2.96 12.64
CA ILE A 118 -1.57 -4.32 12.59
C ILE A 118 -1.80 -4.75 11.13
N GLY A 119 -2.52 -3.94 10.35
CA GLY A 119 -2.91 -4.26 8.98
C GLY A 119 -1.73 -4.34 8.02
N GLY A 120 -0.71 -3.49 8.19
CA GLY A 120 0.52 -3.54 7.40
C GLY A 120 1.22 -4.89 7.52
N PRO A 121 1.69 -5.30 8.71
CA PRO A 121 2.29 -6.62 8.91
C PRO A 121 1.39 -7.78 8.46
N LEU A 122 0.09 -7.72 8.74
CA LEU A 122 -0.84 -8.78 8.30
C LEU A 122 -0.90 -8.91 6.78
N ALA A 123 -0.92 -7.81 6.04
CA ALA A 123 -0.93 -7.84 4.58
C ALA A 123 0.34 -8.50 4.02
N TYR A 124 1.51 -8.18 4.60
CA TYR A 124 2.77 -8.77 4.16
C TYR A 124 2.89 -10.24 4.57
N TRP A 125 2.47 -10.61 5.79
CA TRP A 125 2.41 -12.01 6.21
C TRP A 125 1.40 -12.81 5.38
N GLY A 126 0.29 -12.20 4.95
CA GLY A 126 -0.66 -12.79 4.02
C GLY A 126 -0.03 -13.05 2.64
N ALA A 127 0.75 -12.10 2.13
CA ALA A 127 1.50 -12.27 0.90
C ALA A 127 2.60 -13.36 1.02
N ALA A 128 3.28 -13.39 2.16
CA ALA A 128 4.34 -14.35 2.44
C ALA A 128 3.78 -15.78 2.58
N ARG A 129 2.79 -16.00 3.43
CA ARG A 129 2.24 -17.34 3.69
C ARG A 129 1.29 -17.83 2.61
N GLY A 130 0.52 -16.93 2.00
CA GLY A 130 -0.49 -17.30 1.02
C GLY A 130 0.08 -17.62 -0.37
N TRP A 131 1.08 -16.86 -0.82
CA TRP A 131 1.60 -16.96 -2.19
C TRP A 131 3.12 -16.89 -2.29
N GLN A 132 3.86 -16.86 -1.18
CA GLN A 132 5.33 -16.75 -1.18
C GLN A 132 5.84 -15.53 -1.95
N ALA A 133 5.03 -14.48 -2.05
CA ALA A 133 5.38 -13.26 -2.78
C ALA A 133 6.47 -12.45 -2.07
N VAL A 134 6.56 -12.60 -0.74
CA VAL A 134 7.59 -12.03 0.13
C VAL A 134 8.09 -13.12 1.06
N GLN A 135 9.38 -13.18 1.30
CA GLN A 135 10.00 -14.05 2.29
C GLN A 135 10.72 -13.18 3.32
N PHE A 136 10.56 -13.50 4.60
CA PHE A 136 11.21 -12.79 5.68
C PHE A 136 12.44 -13.57 6.12
N ASP A 137 13.59 -12.92 6.07
CA ASP A 137 14.83 -13.56 6.51
C ASP A 137 14.87 -13.74 8.03
N ALA A 138 15.62 -14.74 8.49
CA ALA A 138 15.70 -15.06 9.90
C ALA A 138 16.55 -14.02 10.67
N PRO A 139 16.06 -13.49 11.80
CA PRO A 139 14.78 -13.78 12.43
C PRO A 139 13.64 -12.87 11.93
N ALA A 140 12.52 -13.47 11.51
CA ALA A 140 11.39 -12.79 10.87
C ALA A 140 10.71 -11.70 11.72
N TRP A 141 10.96 -11.67 13.03
CA TRP A 141 10.44 -10.62 13.91
C TRP A 141 11.02 -9.24 13.56
N ARG A 142 12.24 -9.16 13.02
CA ARG A 142 12.86 -7.88 12.61
C ARG A 142 12.04 -7.19 11.53
N ALA A 143 11.74 -7.90 10.44
CA ALA A 143 10.89 -7.41 9.38
C ALA A 143 9.47 -7.08 9.89
N THR A 144 8.91 -7.94 10.74
CA THR A 144 7.56 -7.74 11.29
C THR A 144 7.45 -6.47 12.14
N VAL A 145 8.41 -6.24 13.05
CA VAL A 145 8.45 -5.03 13.88
C VAL A 145 8.69 -3.79 13.03
N ALA A 146 9.60 -3.86 12.07
CA ALA A 146 9.87 -2.76 11.15
C ALA A 146 8.64 -2.40 10.30
N LEU A 147 7.89 -3.39 9.82
CA LEU A 147 6.61 -3.17 9.13
C LEU A 147 5.56 -2.55 10.08
N ALA A 148 5.47 -3.02 11.32
CA ALA A 148 4.51 -2.50 12.29
C ALA A 148 4.80 -1.02 12.62
N LEU A 149 6.07 -0.69 12.87
CA LEU A 149 6.49 0.69 13.14
C LEU A 149 6.36 1.57 11.89
N GLY A 150 6.82 1.08 10.74
CA GLY A 150 6.75 1.78 9.46
C GLY A 150 5.32 2.13 9.08
N TRP A 151 4.43 1.14 9.01
CA TRP A 151 3.02 1.38 8.70
C TRP A 151 2.29 2.14 9.80
N GLY A 152 2.61 1.91 11.08
CA GLY A 152 2.06 2.64 12.22
C GLY A 152 2.37 4.14 12.17
N LEU A 153 3.48 4.55 11.56
CA LEU A 153 3.85 5.95 11.37
C LEU A 153 3.39 6.52 10.02
N ILE A 154 3.56 5.75 8.94
CA ILE A 154 3.24 6.18 7.58
C ILE A 154 1.73 6.35 7.40
N LEU A 155 0.92 5.43 7.89
CA LEU A 155 -0.53 5.49 7.69
C LEU A 155 -1.18 6.74 8.31
N PRO A 156 -0.92 7.11 9.58
CA PRO A 156 -1.46 8.36 10.12
C PRO A 156 -0.89 9.61 9.42
N ALA A 157 0.33 9.56 8.86
CA ALA A 157 0.86 10.65 8.05
C ALA A 157 0.10 10.79 6.72
N LEU A 158 -0.12 9.68 6.00
CA LEU A 158 -0.88 9.65 4.76
C LEU A 158 -2.34 10.11 4.99
N THR A 159 -3.00 9.65 6.05
CA THR A 159 -4.38 10.10 6.35
C THR A 159 -4.46 11.59 6.71
N ARG A 160 -3.42 12.13 7.36
CA ARG A 160 -3.31 13.57 7.63
C ARG A 160 -3.14 14.36 6.33
N TRP A 161 -2.28 13.91 5.42
CA TRP A 161 -2.11 14.55 4.11
C TRP A 161 -3.36 14.43 3.25
N ALA A 162 -4.04 13.29 3.29
CA ALA A 162 -5.33 13.07 2.64
C ALA A 162 -6.35 14.12 3.09
N HIS A 163 -6.52 14.28 4.41
CA HIS A 163 -7.42 15.28 4.96
C HIS A 163 -7.06 16.72 4.56
N ARG A 164 -5.75 17.04 4.54
CA ARG A 164 -5.28 18.38 4.15
C ARG A 164 -5.51 18.66 2.66
N TRP A 165 -5.11 17.75 1.77
CA TRP A 165 -5.15 17.99 0.32
C TRP A 165 -6.56 17.91 -0.25
N THR A 166 -7.44 17.11 0.34
CA THR A 166 -8.88 17.16 0.03
C THR A 166 -9.46 18.55 0.31
N ARG A 167 -9.10 19.17 1.43
CA ARG A 167 -9.59 20.52 1.79
C ARG A 167 -8.99 21.65 0.96
N GLU A 168 -7.76 21.49 0.47
CA GLU A 168 -7.13 22.44 -0.46
C GLU A 168 -7.74 22.37 -1.88
N ALA A 169 -8.42 21.27 -2.21
CA ALA A 169 -9.00 21.03 -3.54
C ALA A 169 -10.51 21.33 -3.62
N ALA A 170 -11.16 21.64 -2.48
CA ALA A 170 -12.56 22.01 -2.36
C ALA A 170 -12.71 23.53 -2.30
#